data_AF-A0A2A4VWI7-F1
#
_entry.id   AF-A0A2A4VWI7-F1
#
_cell.length_a   1.000
_cell.length_b   1.000
_cell.length_c   1.000
_cell.angle_alpha   90.00
_cell.angle_beta   90.00
_cell.angle_gamma   90.00
#
_symmetry.space_group_name_H-M   'P 1'
#
loop_
_entity.id
_entity.type
_entity.pdbx_description
1 polymer ?
#
loop_
_entity_poly.entity_id
_entity_poly.type
_entity_poly.pdbx_seq_one_letter_code
_entity_poly.pdbx_strand_id
1 'polypeptide(L)' 'MRKFSELSQTDILVIKSRLKSGDQVQEIARDFDINLGRVSEIKTGKRASHVPALNQGELGL' A
#
# COMPACT_ATOMS: atom_id res chain seq x y z
N MET A 1 -3.57 -11.66 10.23
CA MET A 1 -3.26 -11.28 8.85
C MET A 1 -4.52 -11.03 8.05
N ARG A 2 -4.79 -9.77 7.73
CA ARG A 2 -5.93 -9.25 6.99
C ARG A 2 -5.90 -9.68 5.51
N LYS A 3 -7.08 -9.92 4.95
CA LYS A 3 -7.32 -10.08 3.52
C LYS A 3 -7.34 -8.68 2.88
N PHE A 4 -7.09 -8.61 1.58
CA PHE A 4 -7.12 -7.33 0.87
C PHE A 4 -8.51 -6.72 0.77
N SER A 5 -9.57 -7.53 0.78
CA SER A 5 -10.94 -7.02 0.84
C SER A 5 -11.22 -6.24 2.13
N GLU A 6 -10.36 -6.35 3.13
CA GLU A 6 -10.43 -5.64 4.41
C GLU A 6 -9.58 -4.36 4.41
N LEU A 7 -8.81 -4.09 3.36
CA LEU A 7 -8.07 -2.84 3.20
C LEU A 7 -8.99 -1.75 2.65
N SER A 8 -9.05 -0.63 3.34
CA SER A 8 -9.72 0.56 2.84
C SER A 8 -8.91 1.21 1.71
N GLN A 9 -9.56 2.11 0.96
CA GLN A 9 -8.86 2.94 -0.02
C GLN A 9 -7.74 3.76 0.65
N THR A 10 -7.96 4.26 1.86
CA THR A 10 -6.95 4.98 2.65
C THR A 10 -5.74 4.11 2.97
N ASP A 11 -5.95 2.86 3.40
CA ASP A 11 -4.84 1.92 3.66
C ASP A 11 -3.99 1.71 2.40
N ILE A 12 -4.65 1.52 1.26
CA ILE A 12 -3.98 1.34 -0.03
C ILE A 12 -3.18 2.60 -0.40
N LEU A 13 -3.71 3.80 -0.16
CA LEU A 13 -3.01 5.06 -0.42
C LEU A 13 -1.76 5.19 0.45
N VAL A 14 -1.86 4.86 1.75
CA VAL A 14 -0.70 4.90 2.67
C VAL A 14 0.34 3.86 2.26
N ILE A 15 -0.06 2.63 1.92
CA ILE A 15 0.85 1.60 1.41
C ILE A 15 1.60 2.10 0.16
N LYS A 16 0.88 2.70 -0.79
CA LYS A 16 1.50 3.27 -2.00
C LYS A 16 2.44 4.42 -1.70
N SER A 17 2.09 5.27 -0.74
CA SER A 17 2.95 6.36 -0.28
C SER A 17 4.26 5.82 0.31
N ARG A 18 4.18 4.84 1.22
CA ARG A 18 5.35 4.20 1.83
C ARG A 18 6.24 3.48 0.81
N LEU A 19 5.63 2.76 -0.14
CA LEU A 19 6.35 2.15 -1.25
C LEU A 19 7.11 3.17 -2.10
N LYS A 20 6.56 4.38 -2.28
CA LYS A 20 7.19 5.48 -3.01
C LYS A 20 8.31 6.14 -2.20
N SER A 21 8.15 6.25 -0.88
CA SER A 21 9.17 6.76 0.04
C SER A 21 10.37 5.82 0.22
N GLY A 22 10.24 4.55 -0.22
CA GLY A 22 11.32 3.56 -0.16
C GLY A 22 11.28 2.64 1.07
N ASP A 23 10.20 2.69 1.85
CA ASP A 23 9.99 1.76 2.97
C ASP A 23 10.08 0.29 2.51
N GLN A 24 10.59 -0.55 3.41
CA GLN A 24 10.73 -1.97 3.13
C GLN A 24 9.35 -2.66 3.08
N VAL A 25 9.16 -3.49 2.06
CA VAL A 25 7.93 -4.28 1.86
C VAL A 25 7.56 -5.11 3.10
N GLN A 26 8.56 -5.59 3.84
CA GLN A 26 8.36 -6.36 5.07
C GLN A 26 7.78 -5.54 6.22
N GLU A 27 8.23 -4.29 6.38
CA GLU A 27 7.73 -3.38 7.41
C GLU A 27 6.31 -2.95 7.08
N ILE A 28 6.04 -2.59 5.82
CA ILE A 28 4.69 -2.27 5.34
C ILE A 28 3.74 -3.46 5.56
N ALA A 29 4.16 -4.67 5.19
CA ALA A 29 3.35 -5.87 5.38
C ALA A 29 3.01 -6.11 6.86
N ARG A 30 3.99 -5.93 7.75
CA ARG A 30 3.80 -6.08 9.19
C ARG A 30 2.85 -5.04 9.75
N ASP A 31 3.02 -3.76 9.38
CA ASP A 31 2.25 -2.66 9.93
C ASP A 31 0.78 -2.69 9.50
N PHE A 32 0.49 -3.25 8.32
CA PHE A 32 -0.88 -3.46 7.84
C PHE A 32 -1.42 -4.87 8.12
N ASP A 33 -0.65 -5.73 8.80
CA ASP A 33 -0.96 -7.14 9.05
C ASP A 33 -1.38 -7.86 7.75
N ILE A 34 -0.64 -7.72 6.66
CA ILE A 34 -0.90 -8.37 5.36
C ILE A 34 0.31 -9.17 4.85
N ASN A 35 0.08 -10.04 3.86
CA ASN A 35 1.16 -10.83 3.24
C ASN A 35 2.11 -9.95 2.41
N LEU A 36 3.41 -10.30 2.40
CA LEU A 36 4.42 -9.66 1.54
C LEU A 36 4.02 -9.67 0.05
N GLY A 37 3.49 -10.81 -0.41
CA GLY A 37 2.99 -10.96 -1.77
C GLY A 37 1.91 -9.92 -2.11
N ARG A 38 1.06 -9.57 -1.13
CA ARG A 38 0.01 -8.56 -1.30
C ARG A 38 0.59 -7.17 -1.54
N VAL A 39 1.58 -6.79 -0.75
CA VAL A 39 2.28 -5.52 -0.92
C VAL A 39 2.98 -5.46 -2.28
N SER A 40 3.56 -6.58 -2.74
CA SER A 40 4.16 -6.69 -4.08
C SER A 40 3.12 -6.55 -5.21
N GLU A 41 1.94 -7.14 -5.07
CA GLU A 41 0.83 -6.97 -6.02
C GLU A 41 0.35 -5.50 -6.08
N ILE A 42 0.31 -4.79 -4.95
CA ILE A 42 -0.01 -3.36 -4.91
C ILE A 42 1.10 -2.53 -5.56
N LYS A 43 2.37 -2.83 -5.27
CA LYS A 43 3.55 -2.16 -5.84
C LYS A 43 3.59 -2.27 -7.36
N THR A 44 3.28 -3.45 -7.90
CA THR A 44 3.32 -3.74 -9.34
C THR A 44 2.03 -3.36 -10.08
N GLY A 45 1.01 -2.87 -9.38
CA GLY A 45 -0.27 -2.50 -9.97
C GLY A 45 -1.16 -3.69 -10.37
N LYS A 46 -0.76 -4.94 -10.07
CA LYS A 46 -1.62 -6.13 -10.25
C LYS A 46 -2.89 -6.06 -9.39
N ARG A 47 -2.84 -5.28 -8.31
CA ARG A 47 -3.97 -5.00 -7.42
C ARG A 47 -4.03 -3.52 -7.11
N ALA A 48 -5.24 -3.02 -6.84
CA ALA A 48 -5.49 -1.60 -6.59
C ALA A 48 -5.00 -0.66 -7.72
N SER A 49 -5.04 -1.10 -8.98
CA SER A 49 -4.72 -0.26 -10.14
C SER A 49 -5.66 0.95 -10.27
N HIS A 50 -6.92 0.80 -9.83
CA HIS A 50 -7.93 1.86 -9.82
C HIS A 50 -7.67 2.96 -8.77
N VAL A 51 -6.78 2.72 -7.79
CA VAL A 51 -6.40 3.73 -6.80
C VAL A 51 -5.17 4.46 -7.35
N PRO A 52 -5.23 5.76 -7.69
CA PRO A 52 -4.05 6.47 -8.17
C PRO A 52 -2.97 6.52 -7.08
N ALA A 53 -1.70 6.48 -7.49
CA ALA A 53 -0.61 6.80 -6.57
C ALA A 53 -0.63 8.31 -6.32
N LEU A 54 -0.53 8.74 -5.05
CA LEU A 54 -0.55 10.16 -4.74
C LEU A 54 0.78 10.82 -5.13
N ASN A 55 0.66 12.00 -5.70
CA ASN A 55 1.81 12.87 -5.89
C ASN A 55 2.21 13.41 -4.52
N GLN A 56 3.53 13.57 -4.30
CA GLN A 56 4.07 14.00 -3.03
C GLN A 56 3.62 15.46 -2.83
N GLY A 57 2.59 15.67 -1.99
CA GLY A 57 1.89 16.95 -1.84
C GLY A 57 0.40 16.81 -1.50
N GLU A 58 -0.24 15.66 -1.78
CA GLU A 58 -1.69 15.48 -1.56
C GLU A 58 -2.06 14.72 -0.27
N LEU A 59 -1.08 14.13 0.42
CA LEU A 59 -1.23 13.60 1.77
C LEU A 59 -0.72 14.65 2.75
N GLY A 60 -1.59 15.59 3.14
CA GLY A 60 -1.33 16.47 4.29
C GLY A 60 -1.40 15.68 5.60
N LEU A 61 -0.48 14.73 5.79
CA LEU A 61 -0.25 13.98 7.02
C LEU A 61 1.00 14.50 7.72
#